data_AF-F3KSE0-F1
#
_entry.id   AF-F3KSE0-F1
#
_cell.length_a   1.000
_cell.length_b   1.000
_cell.length_c   1.000
_cell.angle_alpha   90.00
_cell.angle_beta   90.00
_cell.angle_gamma   90.00
#
_symmetry.space_group_name_H-M   'P 1'
#
loop_
_entity.id
_entity.type
_entity.pdbx_description
1 polymer ?
#
loop_
_entity_poly.entity_id
_entity_poly.type
_entity_poly.pdbx_seq_one_letter_code
_entity_poly.pdbx_strand_id
1 'polypeptide(L)' 'MHHHQFETPQHACRVIADWIGFYNHRRPHQALGMKTPTEAYALAARPLQKPLGQYMAGQI' A
#
# COMPACT_ATOMS: atom_id res chain seq x y z
N MET A 1 17.95 18.71 0.20
CA MET A 1 16.87 18.74 1.21
C MET A 1 15.55 18.50 0.49
N HIS A 2 14.75 17.52 0.91
CA HIS A 2 13.41 17.26 0.36
C HIS A 2 12.39 17.41 1.48
N HIS A 3 12.11 18.66 1.86
CA HIS A 3 11.07 18.98 2.82
C HIS A 3 9.80 19.37 2.05
N HIS A 4 8.72 18.66 2.29
CA HIS A 4 7.42 18.98 1.70
C HIS A 4 6.50 19.48 2.81
N GLN A 5 5.95 20.69 2.65
CA GLN A 5 5.02 21.28 3.59
C GLN A 5 3.58 20.95 3.18
N PHE A 6 2.80 20.40 4.10
CA PHE A 6 1.37 20.19 3.91
C PHE A 6 0.61 21.34 4.54
N GLU A 7 -0.06 22.11 3.69
CA GLU A 7 -0.86 23.29 4.11
C GLU A 7 -2.11 22.90 4.91
N THR A 8 -2.70 21.72 4.63
CA THR A 8 -3.89 21.22 5.33
C THR A 8 -3.88 19.69 5.41
N PRO A 9 -4.62 19.08 6.35
CA PRO A 9 -4.81 17.63 6.40
C PRO A 9 -5.38 17.05 5.10
N GLN A 10 -6.32 17.75 4.46
CA GLN A 10 -6.91 17.32 3.19
C GLN A 10 -5.89 17.36 2.06
N HIS A 11 -4.99 18.36 2.05
CA HIS A 11 -3.88 18.40 1.11
C HIS A 11 -2.92 17.23 1.33
N ALA A 12 -2.56 16.93 2.58
CA ALA A 12 -1.74 15.77 2.92
C ALA A 12 -2.37 14.45 2.42
N CYS A 13 -3.67 14.25 2.67
CA CYS A 13 -4.38 13.06 2.21
C CYS A 13 -4.32 12.90 0.69
N ARG A 14 -4.49 13.98 -0.07
CA ARG A 14 -4.41 13.94 -1.55
C ARG A 14 -3.01 13.59 -2.01
N VAL A 15 -1.98 14.26 -1.50
CA VAL A 15 -0.58 14.01 -1.89
C VAL A 15 -0.18 12.56 -1.58
N ILE A 16 -0.59 12.04 -0.42
CA ILE A 16 -0.33 10.64 -0.06
C ILE A 16 -1.06 9.68 -1.01
N ALA A 17 -2.34 9.93 -1.31
CA ALA A 17 -3.10 9.10 -2.23
C ALA A 17 -2.48 9.09 -3.65
N ASP A 18 -2.08 10.25 -4.15
CA ASP A 18 -1.42 10.40 -5.45
C ASP A 18 -0.07 9.68 -5.46
N TRP A 19 0.71 9.79 -4.39
CA TRP A 19 1.98 9.10 -4.25
C TRP A 19 1.81 7.58 -4.21
N ILE A 20 0.82 7.05 -3.48
CA ILE A 20 0.49 5.62 -3.46
C ILE A 20 0.11 5.16 -4.88
N GLY A 21 -0.72 5.93 -5.59
CA GLY A 21 -1.11 5.64 -6.96
C GLY A 21 0.10 5.55 -7.89
N PHE A 22 0.98 6.54 -7.83
CA PHE A 22 2.23 6.58 -8.58
C PHE A 22 3.15 5.39 -8.26
N TYR A 23 3.39 5.11 -6.98
CA TYR A 23 4.28 4.04 -6.55
C TYR A 23 3.79 2.67 -7.02
N ASN A 24 2.49 2.39 -6.86
CA ASN A 24 1.93 1.09 -7.16
C ASN A 24 1.74 0.83 -8.66
N HIS A 25 1.47 1.87 -9.47
CA HIS A 25 1.02 1.69 -10.86
C HIS A 25 1.95 2.26 -11.92
N ARG A 26 2.86 3.17 -11.55
CA ARG A 26 3.69 3.89 -12.54
C ARG A 26 5.18 3.74 -12.29
N ARG A 27 5.60 3.49 -11.06
CA ARG A 27 7.01 3.35 -10.72
C ARG A 27 7.49 1.92 -11.02
N PRO A 28 8.39 1.72 -11.99
CA PRO A 28 9.02 0.42 -12.18
C PRO A 28 10.02 0.15 -11.06
N HIS A 29 10.05 -1.08 -10.56
CA HIS A 29 10.92 -1.47 -9.45
C HIS A 29 11.95 -2.50 -9.91
N GLN A 30 13.23 -2.19 -9.69
CA GLN A 30 14.34 -3.07 -10.05
C GLN A 30 14.25 -4.44 -9.35
N ALA A 31 13.85 -4.46 -8.07
CA ALA A 31 13.63 -5.71 -7.33
C ALA A 31 12.49 -6.58 -7.91
N LEU A 32 11.58 -5.97 -8.68
CA LEU A 32 10.48 -6.65 -9.38
C LEU A 32 10.78 -6.87 -10.87
N GLY A 33 12.04 -6.76 -11.29
CA GLY A 33 12.42 -6.90 -12.70
C GLY A 33 11.83 -5.79 -13.58
N MET A 34 11.80 -4.56 -13.08
CA MET A 34 11.21 -3.37 -13.70
C MET A 34 9.69 -3.36 -13.84
N LYS A 35 9.00 -4.32 -13.23
CA LYS A 35 7.54 -4.28 -13.08
C LYS A 35 7.13 -3.32 -11.97
N THR A 36 5.91 -2.83 -12.06
CA THR A 36 5.22 -2.13 -10.97
C THR A 36 4.70 -3.14 -9.94
N PRO A 37 4.44 -2.74 -8.69
CA PRO A 37 3.83 -3.60 -7.69
C PRO A 37 2.49 -4.17 -8.16
N THR A 38 1.65 -3.34 -8.81
CA THR A 38 0.37 -3.81 -9.37
C THR A 38 0.56 -4.90 -10.42
N GLU A 39 1.54 -4.76 -11.32
CA GLU A 39 1.85 -5.81 -12.32
C GLU A 39 2.42 -7.09 -11.69
N ALA A 40 3.24 -6.97 -10.64
CA ALA A 40 3.82 -8.11 -9.95
C ALA A 40 2.78 -8.91 -9.15
N TYR A 41 1.77 -8.23 -8.59
CA TYR A 41 0.76 -8.81 -7.69
C TYR A 41 -0.66 -8.82 -8.26
N ALA A 42 -0.84 -8.65 -9.58
CA ALA A 42 -2.15 -8.59 -10.26
C ALA A 42 -3.09 -9.81 -10.00
N LEU A 43 -2.58 -10.89 -9.40
CA LEU A 43 -3.33 -12.11 -9.05
C LEU A 43 -3.62 -12.28 -7.54
N ALA A 44 -3.23 -11.34 -6.68
CA ALA A 44 -3.26 -11.53 -5.21
C ALA A 44 -4.42 -10.83 -4.49
N ALA A 45 -5.49 -10.43 -5.19
CA ALA A 45 -6.75 -10.01 -4.55
C ALA A 45 -7.52 -11.24 -4.02
N ARG A 46 -6.88 -12.01 -3.13
CA ARG A 46 -7.57 -13.00 -2.30
C ARG A 46 -7.67 -12.41 -0.90
N PRO A 47 -8.87 -12.10 -0.38
CA PRO A 47 -8.95 -11.60 0.98
C PRO A 47 -8.61 -12.75 1.92
N LEU A 48 -7.42 -12.73 2.53
CA LEU A 48 -7.23 -13.36 3.83
C LEU A 48 -7.82 -12.43 4.89
N GLN A 49 -9.15 -12.38 4.93
CA GLN A 49 -9.85 -11.95 6.13
C GLN A 49 -9.83 -13.15 7.08
N LYS A 50 -8.81 -13.25 7.95
CA LYS A 50 -8.95 -14.11 9.13
C LYS A 50 -9.99 -13.44 10.04
N PRO A 51 -11.13 -14.08 10.36
CA PRO A 51 -12.10 -13.47 11.28
C PRO A 51 -11.44 -13.26 12.65
N LEU A 52 -11.77 -12.14 13.31
CA LEU A 52 -11.29 -11.77 14.65
C LEU A 52 -11.60 -12.81 15.75
N GLY A 53 -12.28 -13.93 15.44
CA GLY A 53 -12.56 -14.99 16.40
C GLY A 53 -11.44 -16.01 16.63
N GLN A 54 -10.35 -16.00 15.85
CA GLN A 54 -9.34 -17.07 15.89
C GLN A 54 -8.18 -16.83 16.87
N TYR A 55 -8.09 -15.67 17.54
CA TYR A 55 -7.00 -15.38 18.49
C TYR A 55 -7.34 -15.64 19.97
N MET A 56 -8.54 -16.15 20.31
CA MET A 56 -8.96 -16.36 21.70
C MET A 56 -9.04 -17.82 22.16
N ALA A 57 -8.78 -18.79 21.29
CA ALA A 57 -8.82 -20.22 21.65
C ALA A 57 -7.41 -20.74 21.92
N GLY A 58 -6.90 -20.57 23.14
CA GLY A 58 -5.61 -21.17 23.52
C GLY A 58 -4.98 -20.80 24.87
N GLN A 59 -5.65 -20.07 25.75
CA GLN A 59 -5.11 -19.80 27.10
C GLN A 59 -6.21 -19.81 28.17
N ILE A 60 -6.68 -21.00 28.54
CA ILE A 60 -6.98 -21.39 29.93
C ILE A 60 -7.00 -22.91 30.05
#